data_AF-A0AA86N327-F1
#
_entry.id   AF-A0AA86N327-F1
#
_cell.length_a   1.000
_cell.length_b   1.000
_cell.length_c   1.000
_cell.angle_alpha   90.00
_cell.angle_beta   90.00
_cell.angle_gamma   90.00
#
_symmetry.space_group_name_H-M   'P 1'
#
loop_
_entity.id
_entity.type
_entity.pdbx_description
1 polymer ?
#
loop_
_entity_poly.entity_id
_entity_poly.type
_entity_poly.pdbx_seq_one_letter_code
_entity_poly.pdbx_strand_id
1 'polypeptide(L)'
;MSILLDDLEQGVYRRFVDVLRLSTITPRPSLDAAGLRRCPDGQILVPVTMDAERPSLSLAMLMAHKSDYLYRRSGCRLILTQRPLRDPAKQVYVWNGTWQTLE
;
A
#
# COMPACT_ATOMS: atom_id res chain seq x y z
N MET A 1 5.84 -15.31 -0.55
CA MET A 1 5.27 -15.97 0.64
C MET A 1 4.09 -15.11 1.07
N SER A 2 2.86 -15.63 0.94
CA SER A 2 1.64 -14.92 1.35
C SER A 2 1.57 -14.90 2.88
N ILE A 3 1.31 -13.74 3.47
CA ILE A 3 1.17 -13.63 4.93
C ILE A 3 -0.23 -14.02 5.38
N LEU A 4 -0.32 -14.61 6.58
CA LEU A 4 -1.58 -14.73 7.31
C LEU A 4 -1.74 -13.46 8.15
N LEU A 5 -2.93 -12.85 8.05
CA LEU A 5 -3.36 -11.73 8.89
C LEU A 5 -4.21 -12.30 10.02
N ASP A 6 -3.99 -11.83 11.24
CA ASP A 6 -4.92 -12.12 12.34
C ASP A 6 -6.25 -11.34 12.17
N ASP A 7 -7.22 -11.60 13.04
CA ASP A 7 -8.56 -10.99 12.94
C ASP A 7 -8.52 -9.45 13.01
N LEU A 8 -7.62 -8.90 13.84
CA LEU A 8 -7.46 -7.45 14.00
C LEU A 8 -6.88 -6.86 12.72
N GLU A 9 -5.76 -7.41 12.25
CA GLU A 9 -5.07 -6.99 11.04
C GLU A 9 -5.95 -7.11 9.81
N GLN A 10 -6.74 -8.18 9.71
CA GLN A 10 -7.69 -8.36 8.62
C GLN A 10 -8.77 -7.28 8.65
N GLY A 11 -9.25 -6.90 9.83
CA GLY A 11 -10.19 -5.78 9.99
C GLY A 11 -9.60 -4.44 9.56
N VAL A 12 -8.34 -4.17 9.93
CA VAL A 12 -7.62 -2.94 9.53
C VAL A 12 -7.34 -2.93 8.03
N TYR A 13 -6.92 -4.07 7.46
CA TYR A 13 -6.67 -4.25 6.04
C TYR A 13 -7.93 -3.98 5.21
N ARG A 14 -9.09 -4.52 5.60
CA ARG A 14 -10.36 -4.26 4.91
C ARG A 14 -10.67 -2.76 4.84
N ARG A 15 -10.55 -2.05 5.97
CA ARG A 15 -10.77 -0.59 6.01
C ARG A 15 -9.77 0.17 5.13
N PHE A 16 -8.51 -0.25 5.10
CA PHE A 16 -7.49 0.34 4.24
C PHE A 16 -7.81 0.12 2.75
N VAL A 17 -8.23 -1.08 2.38
CA VAL A 17 -8.65 -1.42 1.01
C VAL A 17 -9.92 -0.70 0.60
N ASP A 18 -10.87 -0.48 1.51
CA ASP A 18 -12.09 0.28 1.22
C ASP A 18 -11.76 1.73 0.84
N VAL A 19 -10.83 2.37 1.56
CA VAL A 19 -10.32 3.70 1.19
C VAL A 19 -9.70 3.68 -0.20
N LEU A 20 -8.86 2.68 -0.50
CA LEU A 20 -8.24 2.54 -1.82
C LEU A 20 -9.29 2.40 -2.93
N ARG A 21 -10.32 1.58 -2.72
CA ARG A 21 -11.41 1.31 -3.67
C ARG A 21 -12.29 2.52 -3.93
N LEU A 22 -12.54 3.32 -2.89
CA LEU A 22 -13.35 4.55 -2.94
C LEU A 22 -12.55 5.76 -3.43
N SER A 23 -11.23 5.67 -3.54
CA SER A 23 -10.41 6.76 -4.06
C SER A 23 -10.74 7.06 -5.53
N THR A 24 -10.78 8.34 -5.88
CA THR A 24 -11.03 8.83 -7.25
C THR A 24 -9.73 9.08 -8.02
N ILE A 25 -8.61 8.53 -7.55
CA ILE A 25 -7.29 8.80 -8.11
C ILE A 25 -7.09 8.02 -9.41
N THR A 26 -6.64 8.72 -10.44
CA THR A 26 -6.30 8.18 -11.75
C THR A 26 -4.79 8.22 -12.01
N PRO A 27 -4.21 7.17 -12.63
CA PRO A 27 -4.85 5.91 -13.02
C PRO A 27 -5.25 5.07 -11.81
N ARG A 28 -6.33 4.29 -11.96
CA ARG A 28 -6.93 3.54 -10.85
C ARG A 28 -5.97 2.44 -10.39
N PRO A 29 -5.62 2.38 -9.09
CA PRO A 29 -4.75 1.34 -8.57
C PRO A 29 -5.49 -0.02 -8.54
N SER A 30 -4.79 -1.08 -8.93
CA SER A 30 -5.23 -2.46 -8.82
C SER A 30 -4.48 -3.16 -7.69
N LEU A 31 -5.22 -3.68 -6.71
CA LEU A 31 -4.68 -4.33 -5.52
C LEU A 31 -4.19 -5.74 -5.83
N ASP A 32 -2.94 -6.05 -5.46
CA ASP A 32 -2.40 -7.40 -5.51
C ASP A 32 -2.47 -8.05 -4.12
N ALA A 33 -3.63 -8.63 -3.79
CA ALA A 33 -3.85 -9.23 -2.47
C ALA A 33 -2.93 -10.44 -2.19
N ALA A 34 -2.47 -11.14 -3.24
CA ALA A 34 -1.53 -12.25 -3.09
C ALA A 34 -0.11 -11.76 -2.74
N GLY A 35 0.21 -10.52 -3.10
CA GLY A 35 1.51 -9.90 -2.86
C GLY A 35 1.71 -9.30 -1.47
N LEU A 36 0.76 -9.47 -0.53
CA LEU A 36 0.92 -8.96 0.84
C LEU A 36 2.18 -9.53 1.50
N ARG A 37 2.96 -8.65 2.14
CA ARG A 37 4.19 -9.02 2.85
C ARG A 37 4.24 -8.36 4.21
N ARG A 38 4.88 -9.01 5.17
CA ARG A 38 5.15 -8.47 6.50
C ARG A 38 6.65 -8.19 6.60
N CYS A 39 6.99 -6.97 6.97
CA CYS A 39 8.35 -6.55 7.27
C CYS A 39 8.80 -7.14 8.62
N PRO A 40 10.12 -7.27 8.87
CA PRO A 40 10.64 -7.77 10.14
C PRO A 40 10.20 -6.96 11.37
N ASP A 41 9.90 -5.68 11.19
CA ASP A 41 9.38 -4.77 12.21
C ASP A 41 7.86 -4.86 12.41
N GLY A 42 7.20 -5.81 11.75
CA GLY A 42 5.77 -6.07 11.88
C GLY A 42 4.88 -5.24 10.96
N GLN A 43 5.41 -4.30 10.17
CA GLN A 43 4.61 -3.53 9.22
C GLN A 43 4.12 -4.42 8.07
N ILE A 44 2.91 -4.17 7.58
CA ILE A 44 2.31 -4.94 6.48
C ILE A 44 2.33 -4.11 5.20
N LEU A 45 3.04 -4.60 4.19
CA LEU A 45 3.08 -4.00 2.85
C LEU A 45 1.86 -4.43 2.04
N VAL A 46 1.14 -3.45 1.50
CA VAL A 46 -0.05 -3.59 0.67
C VAL A 46 0.28 -3.17 -0.75
N PRO A 47 0.56 -4.13 -1.66
CA PRO A 47 0.99 -3.80 -3.00
C PRO A 47 -0.18 -3.45 -3.92
N VAL A 48 0.03 -2.40 -4.70
CA VAL A 48 -0.84 -2.02 -5.80
C VAL A 48 -0.03 -1.88 -7.08
N THR A 49 -0.70 -2.20 -8.18
CA THR A 49 -0.22 -1.92 -9.53
C THR A 49 -1.01 -0.78 -10.12
N MET A 50 -0.41 -0.02 -11.04
CA MET A 50 -1.11 1.03 -11.76
C MET A 50 -0.59 1.16 -13.17
N ASP A 51 -1.50 1.42 -14.10
CA ASP A 51 -1.15 1.66 -15.50
C ASP A 51 -0.58 3.08 -15.68
N ALA A 52 0.65 3.26 -15.20
CA ALA A 52 1.39 4.51 -15.16
C ALA A 52 2.88 4.26 -15.41
N GLU A 53 3.61 5.31 -15.76
CA GLU A 53 5.08 5.31 -15.86
C GLU A 53 5.78 5.60 -14.52
N ARG A 54 5.06 6.20 -13.56
CA ARG A 54 5.59 6.65 -12.26
C ARG A 54 4.57 6.41 -11.15
N PRO A 55 5.01 6.28 -9.88
CA PRO A 55 4.08 6.12 -8.77
C PRO A 55 3.25 7.39 -8.54
N SER A 56 2.03 7.24 -8.04
CA SER A 56 1.13 8.37 -7.76
C SER A 56 1.40 8.95 -6.38
N LEU A 57 1.88 10.19 -6.34
CA LEU A 57 2.10 10.93 -5.09
C LEU A 57 0.81 11.16 -4.32
N SER A 58 -0.26 11.57 -5.01
CA SER A 58 -1.56 11.81 -4.38
C SER A 58 -2.10 10.54 -3.70
N LEU A 59 -1.93 9.38 -4.34
CA LEU A 59 -2.31 8.10 -3.75
C LEU A 59 -1.46 7.78 -2.53
N ALA A 60 -0.15 7.99 -2.63
CA ALA A 60 0.79 7.75 -1.55
C ALA A 60 0.44 8.60 -0.31
N MET A 61 0.19 9.89 -0.50
CA MET A 61 -0.18 10.81 0.58
C MET A 61 -1.51 10.43 1.23
N LEU A 62 -2.54 10.12 0.43
CA LEU A 62 -3.83 9.68 0.94
C LEU A 62 -3.68 8.42 1.79
N MET A 63 -3.00 7.40 1.26
CA MET A 63 -2.87 6.12 1.93
C MET A 63 -1.93 6.20 3.14
N ALA A 64 -0.90 7.04 3.11
CA ALA A 64 -0.04 7.30 4.27
C ALA A 64 -0.83 7.96 5.41
N HIS A 65 -1.63 8.99 5.11
CA HIS A 65 -2.49 9.63 6.10
C HIS A 65 -3.50 8.65 6.71
N LYS A 66 -4.11 7.80 5.88
CA LYS A 66 -5.11 6.82 6.31
C LYS A 66 -4.50 5.65 7.07
N SER A 67 -3.30 5.21 6.67
CA SER A 67 -2.48 4.27 7.44
C SER A 67 -2.21 4.80 8.84
N ASP A 68 -1.77 6.06 8.96
CA ASP A 68 -1.45 6.65 10.26
C ASP A 68 -2.67 6.72 11.18
N TYR A 69 -3.82 7.12 10.63
CA TYR A 69 -5.09 7.12 11.35
C TYR A 69 -5.49 5.73 11.85
N LEU A 70 -5.33 4.70 11.02
CA LEU A 70 -5.65 3.32 11.39
C LEU A 70 -4.65 2.75 12.42
N TYR A 71 -3.37 3.06 12.26
CA TYR A 71 -2.31 2.64 13.16
C TYR A 71 -2.53 3.15 14.58
N ARG A 72 -2.84 4.44 14.77
CA ARG A 72 -3.12 5.01 16.10
C ARG A 72 -4.26 4.33 16.85
N ARG A 73 -5.18 3.65 16.13
CA ARG A 73 -6.35 2.99 16.72
C ARG A 73 -6.18 1.50 16.94
N SER A 74 -5.24 0.87 16.24
CA SER A 74 -5.13 -0.59 16.19
C SER A 74 -3.74 -1.12 16.53
N GLY A 75 -2.71 -0.28 16.50
CA GLY A 75 -1.31 -0.72 16.53
C GLY A 75 -0.86 -1.43 15.24
N CYS A 76 -1.74 -1.63 14.25
CA CYS A 76 -1.41 -2.28 12.99
C CYS A 76 -1.02 -1.25 11.93
N ARG A 77 0.21 -1.35 11.40
CA ARG A 77 0.76 -0.42 10.40
C ARG A 77 0.69 -1.04 9.00
N LEU A 78 -0.13 -0.45 8.12
CA LEU A 78 -0.24 -0.85 6.71
C LEU A 78 0.47 0.16 5.82
N ILE A 79 1.33 -0.29 4.91
CA ILE A 79 2.11 0.58 4.02
C ILE A 79 1.76 0.25 2.58
N LEU A 80 1.29 1.26 1.83
CA LEU A 80 1.03 1.08 0.41
C LEU A 80 2.36 1.01 -0.36
N THR A 81 2.52 -0.01 -1.19
CA THR A 81 3.58 -0.05 -2.20
C THR A 81 2.97 0.07 -3.59
N GLN A 82 3.63 0.80 -4.48
CA GLN A 82 3.14 1.09 -5.83
C GLN A 82 4.10 0.54 -6.87
N ARG A 83 3.58 -0.26 -7.81
CA ARG A 83 4.31 -0.73 -8.98
C ARG A 83 3.66 -0.15 -10.25
N PRO A 84 4.23 0.91 -10.85
CA PRO A 84 3.83 1.39 -12.16
C PRO A 84 4.13 0.33 -13.22
N LEU A 85 3.15 -0.05 -14.03
CA LEU A 85 3.29 -1.12 -15.01
C LEU A 85 4.10 -0.70 -16.24
N ARG A 86 4.21 0.61 -16.50
CA ARG A 86 5.01 1.17 -17.60
C ARG A 86 6.35 1.71 -17.15
N ASP A 87 6.73 1.50 -15.88
CA ASP A 87 8.07 1.84 -15.42
C ASP A 87 9.10 0.90 -16.07
N PRO A 88 10.06 1.42 -16.86
CA PRO A 88 11.08 0.60 -17.50
C PRO A 88 11.98 -0.12 -16.49
N ALA A 89 12.16 0.43 -15.29
CA ALA A 89 12.96 -0.17 -14.22
C ALA A 89 12.18 -1.27 -13.45
N LYS A 90 10.87 -1.39 -13.68
CA LYS A 90 9.96 -2.34 -13.00
C LYS A 90 10.07 -2.29 -11.47
N GLN A 91 10.32 -1.09 -10.93
CA GLN A 91 10.55 -0.89 -9.50
C GLN A 91 9.25 -0.91 -8.71
N VAL A 92 9.38 -1.21 -7.43
CA VAL A 92 8.32 -1.08 -6.44
C VAL A 92 8.65 0.11 -5.55
N TYR A 93 7.73 1.06 -5.47
CA TYR A 93 7.91 2.30 -4.74
C TYR A 93 7.14 2.28 -3.42
N VAL A 94 7.75 2.83 -2.37
CA VAL A 94 7.13 3.09 -1.08
C VAL A 94 7.30 4.55 -0.70
N TRP A 95 6.29 5.12 -0.05
CA TRP A 95 6.29 6.51 0.40
C TRP A 95 6.37 6.58 1.92
N ASN A 96 7.39 7.26 2.45
CA ASN A 96 7.57 7.50 3.89
C ASN A 96 7.79 8.99 4.24
N GLY A 97 7.42 9.90 3.33
CA GLY A 97 7.82 11.31 3.35
C GLY A 97 8.77 11.65 2.20
N THR A 98 9.50 10.64 1.70
CA THR A 98 10.17 10.65 0.41
C THR A 98 9.89 9.33 -0.32
N TRP A 99 10.18 9.28 -1.63
CA TRP A 99 10.10 8.05 -2.39
C TRP A 99 11.31 7.16 -2.11
N GLN A 100 11.04 5.89 -1.82
CA GLN A 100 12.05 4.84 -1.73
C GLN A 100 11.66 3.69 -2.65
N THR A 101 12.66 2.98 -3.14
CA THR A 101 12.47 1.77 -3.94
C THR A 101 12.71 0.55 -3.08
N LEU A 102 11.87 -0.47 -3.24
CA LEU A 102 12.09 -1.79 -2.67
C LEU A 102 12.80 -2.66 -3.71
N GLU A 103 13.91 -3.29 -3.30
CA GLU A 103 14.63 -4.30 -4.08
C GLU A 103 13.92 -5.67 -4.06
#